data_AF-G9KT13-F1
#
_entry.id   AF-G9KT13-F1
#
_cell.length_a   1.000
_cell.length_b   1.000
_cell.length_c   1.000
_cell.angle_alpha   90.00
_cell.angle_beta   90.00
_cell.angle_gamma   90.00
#
_symmetry.space_group_name_H-M   'P 1'
#
loop_
_entity.id
_entity.type
_entity.pdbx_description
1 polymer ?
#
loop_
_entity_poly.entity_id
_entity_poly.type
_entity_poly.pdbx_seq_one_letter_code
_entity_poly.pdbx_strand_id
1 'polypeptide(L)'
;LLCPDGSRKPVSDADNCFLAKAPNHAVVSRKDKASCVSKTLLEQQTMFGGNGNDCSGKFCLFHSETKDLLFRDDTKCLAKLPESTTYESYLGAAYVRAVANMRQCSTSKLLEACNF
;
A
#
# COMPACT_ATOMS: atom_id res chain seq x y z
N LEU A 1 1.44 17.88 -14.20
CA LEU A 1 0.37 17.49 -13.27
C LEU A 1 -0.87 18.30 -13.57
N LEU A 2 -2.05 17.69 -13.44
CA LEU A 2 -3.34 18.38 -13.50
C LEU A 2 -3.73 18.72 -12.07
N CYS A 3 -4.00 19.99 -11.78
CA CYS A 3 -4.29 20.44 -10.44
C CYS A 3 -5.82 20.56 -10.23
N PRO A 4 -6.33 20.38 -9.01
CA PRO A 4 -7.77 20.52 -8.73
C PRO A 4 -8.35 21.92 -9.04
N ASP A 5 -7.51 22.97 -9.06
CA ASP A 5 -7.89 24.35 -9.43
C ASP A 5 -7.97 24.58 -10.95
N GLY A 6 -7.76 23.53 -11.77
CA GLY A 6 -7.77 23.60 -13.23
C GLY A 6 -6.44 24.01 -13.85
N SER A 7 -5.45 24.40 -13.05
CA SER A 7 -4.11 24.74 -13.53
C SER A 7 -3.28 23.50 -13.88
N ARG A 8 -2.09 23.74 -14.46
CA ARG A 8 -1.10 22.70 -14.78
C ARG A 8 0.25 23.09 -14.19
N LYS A 9 0.93 22.12 -13.59
CA LYS A 9 2.26 22.32 -13.00
C LYS A 9 3.27 21.23 -13.42
N PRO A 10 4.59 21.47 -13.32
CA PRO A 10 5.62 20.45 -13.56
C PRO A 10 5.47 19.24 -12.62
N VAL A 11 6.05 18.10 -13.00
CA VAL A 11 6.02 16.86 -12.18
C VAL A 11 6.73 17.04 -10.84
N SER A 12 7.75 17.90 -10.78
CA SER A 12 8.49 18.22 -9.57
C SER A 12 7.66 18.95 -8.51
N ASP A 13 6.48 19.48 -8.84
CA ASP A 13 5.60 20.20 -7.89
C ASP A 13 4.43 19.32 -7.41
N ALA A 14 4.65 18.01 -7.32
CA ALA A 14 3.64 17.05 -6.87
C ALA A 14 3.12 17.33 -5.45
N ASP A 15 3.95 17.92 -4.59
CA ASP A 15 3.56 18.26 -3.22
C ASP A 15 2.51 19.37 -3.15
N ASN A 16 2.47 20.27 -4.14
CA ASN A 16 1.50 21.36 -4.21
C ASN A 16 0.42 21.16 -5.29
N CYS A 17 0.50 20.10 -6.09
CA CYS A 17 -0.46 19.79 -7.14
C CYS A 17 -0.68 18.27 -7.24
N PHE A 18 -1.61 17.77 -6.43
CA PHE A 18 -2.04 16.38 -6.38
C PHE A 18 -3.56 16.29 -6.24
N LEU A 19 -4.15 15.14 -6.59
CA LEU A 19 -5.61 14.95 -6.51
C LEU A 19 -6.08 14.62 -5.10
N ALA A 20 -5.36 13.74 -4.42
CA ALA A 20 -5.58 13.37 -3.03
C ALA A 20 -4.33 12.70 -2.45
N LYS A 21 -4.25 12.60 -1.12
CA LYS A 21 -3.26 11.74 -0.47
C LYS A 21 -3.79 10.30 -0.46
N ALA A 22 -2.96 9.37 -0.88
CA ALA A 22 -3.28 7.94 -0.83
C ALA A 22 -2.59 7.29 0.39
N PRO A 23 -3.29 6.44 1.15
CA PRO A 23 -2.62 5.56 2.12
C PRO A 23 -1.59 4.69 1.41
N ASN A 24 -0.51 4.34 2.11
CA ASN A 24 0.47 3.39 1.58
C ASN A 24 -0.19 2.03 1.32
N HIS A 25 0.47 1.19 0.52
CA HIS A 25 0.06 -0.22 0.43
C HIS A 25 0.34 -0.93 1.78
N ALA A 26 -0.50 -1.90 2.12
CA ALA A 26 -0.36 -2.69 3.34
C ALA A 26 -0.49 -4.19 3.07
N VAL A 27 0.18 -4.96 3.92
CA VAL A 27 -0.03 -6.40 4.02
C VAL A 27 -1.29 -6.65 4.85
N VAL A 28 -2.18 -7.51 4.34
CA VAL A 28 -3.41 -7.92 5.03
C VAL A 28 -3.36 -9.41 5.37
N SER A 29 -3.99 -9.78 6.48
CA SER A 29 -4.15 -11.18 6.88
C SER A 29 -5.41 -11.35 7.72
N ARG A 30 -5.79 -12.60 7.98
CA ARG A 30 -6.83 -12.89 8.97
C ARG A 30 -6.33 -12.58 10.37
N LYS A 31 -7.25 -12.22 11.26
CA LYS A 31 -6.95 -11.84 12.65
C LYS A 31 -6.15 -12.91 13.41
N ASP A 32 -6.46 -14.19 13.19
CA ASP A 32 -5.79 -15.33 13.83
C ASP A 32 -4.31 -15.52 13.41
N LYS A 33 -3.91 -14.93 12.28
CA LYS A 33 -2.55 -15.04 11.74
C LYS A 33 -1.76 -13.74 11.73
N ALA A 34 -2.40 -12.61 12.06
CA ALA A 34 -1.78 -11.28 11.96
C ALA A 34 -0.44 -11.18 12.72
N SER A 35 -0.36 -11.71 13.95
CA SER A 35 0.88 -11.70 14.75
C SER A 35 1.98 -12.54 14.11
N CYS A 36 1.64 -13.74 13.61
CA CYS A 36 2.57 -14.63 12.92
C CYS A 36 3.10 -13.97 11.63
N VAL A 37 2.21 -13.44 10.80
CA VAL A 37 2.58 -12.74 9.55
C VAL A 37 3.47 -11.54 9.83
N SER A 38 3.13 -10.71 10.82
CA SER A 38 3.92 -9.54 11.19
C SER A 38 5.33 -9.93 11.63
N LYS A 39 5.46 -10.92 12.52
CA LYS A 39 6.75 -11.42 12.99
C LYS A 39 7.59 -11.96 11.82
N THR A 40 7.01 -12.86 11.03
CA THR A 40 7.71 -13.49 9.90
C THR A 40 8.18 -12.45 8.90
N LEU A 41 7.34 -11.50 8.50
CA LEU A 41 7.73 -10.47 7.52
C LEU A 41 8.80 -9.51 8.05
N LEU A 42 8.78 -9.20 9.35
CA LEU A 42 9.85 -8.43 9.98
C LEU A 42 11.19 -9.18 9.91
N GLU A 43 11.19 -10.49 10.16
CA GLU A 43 12.39 -11.33 10.02
C GLU A 43 12.84 -11.44 8.55
N GLN A 44 11.90 -11.65 7.62
CA GLN A 44 12.20 -11.77 6.19
C GLN A 44 12.80 -10.48 5.62
N GLN A 45 12.27 -9.30 5.97
CA GLN A 45 12.84 -8.04 5.47
C GLN A 45 14.22 -7.75 6.08
N THR A 46 14.56 -8.25 7.27
CA THR A 46 15.93 -8.14 7.80
C THR A 46 16.91 -8.92 6.93
N MET A 47 16.50 -10.04 6.35
CA MET A 47 17.34 -10.87 5.47
C MET A 47 17.36 -10.36 4.02
N PHE A 48 16.23 -9.89 3.51
CA PHE A 48 16.02 -9.66 2.07
C PHE A 48 15.53 -8.25 1.71
N GLY A 49 15.25 -7.39 2.69
CA GLY A 49 14.70 -6.05 2.48
C GLY A 49 15.75 -4.94 2.42
N GLY A 50 17.02 -5.26 2.71
CA GLY A 50 18.10 -4.28 2.74
C GLY A 50 18.39 -3.66 1.38
N ASN A 51 18.57 -2.33 1.39
CA ASN A 51 19.03 -1.43 0.30
C ASN A 51 20.43 -1.80 -0.24
N GLY A 52 20.64 -3.03 -0.69
CA GLY A 52 21.85 -3.43 -1.38
C GLY A 52 21.79 -2.94 -2.82
N ASN A 53 22.73 -2.08 -3.22
CA ASN A 53 22.92 -1.70 -4.63
C ASN A 53 23.22 -2.91 -5.56
N ASP A 54 23.30 -4.12 -5.00
CA ASP A 54 23.60 -5.36 -5.70
C ASP A 54 22.57 -6.45 -5.37
N CYS A 55 21.46 -6.42 -6.10
CA CYS A 55 20.51 -7.55 -6.19
C CYS A 55 20.93 -8.58 -7.26
N SER A 56 22.12 -8.43 -7.86
CA SER A 56 22.60 -9.37 -8.88
C SER A 56 22.97 -10.71 -8.24
N GLY A 57 22.29 -11.78 -8.65
CA GLY A 57 22.53 -13.13 -8.14
C GLY A 57 22.06 -13.38 -6.70
N LYS A 58 21.24 -12.48 -6.13
CA LYS A 58 20.64 -12.63 -4.79
C LYS A 58 19.16 -12.27 -4.83
N PHE A 59 18.39 -12.84 -3.91
CA PHE A 59 16.98 -12.47 -3.75
C PHE A 59 16.85 -11.15 -2.97
N CYS A 60 16.09 -10.21 -3.54
CA CYS A 60 15.73 -8.93 -2.94
C CYS A 60 14.20 -8.82 -2.85
N LEU A 61 13.67 -8.66 -1.64
CA LEU A 61 12.22 -8.73 -1.36
C LEU A 61 11.42 -7.58 -1.99
N PHE A 62 12.05 -6.42 -2.15
CA PHE A 62 11.43 -5.20 -2.69
C PHE A 62 11.96 -4.84 -4.08
N HIS A 63 12.47 -5.84 -4.82
CA HIS A 63 12.91 -5.67 -6.20
C HIS A 63 12.23 -6.70 -7.10
N SER A 64 11.80 -6.27 -8.28
CA SER A 64 11.26 -7.15 -9.31
C SER A 64 11.88 -6.86 -10.67
N GLU A 65 12.04 -7.91 -11.49
CA GLU A 65 12.56 -7.78 -12.87
C GLU A 65 11.57 -7.08 -13.80
N THR A 66 10.27 -7.20 -13.51
CA THR A 66 9.21 -6.56 -14.29
C THR A 66 8.75 -5.28 -13.59
N LYS A 67 7.71 -5.36 -12.76
CA LYS A 67 7.21 -4.23 -11.99
C LYS A 67 6.31 -4.70 -10.84
N ASP A 68 6.59 -4.18 -9.64
CA ASP A 68 5.75 -4.27 -8.45
C ASP A 68 5.27 -5.71 -8.11
N LEU A 69 6.14 -6.72 -8.30
CA LEU A 69 5.81 -8.11 -7.95
C LEU A 69 5.82 -8.30 -6.42
N LEU A 70 4.68 -8.70 -5.87
CA LEU A 70 4.39 -8.85 -4.42
C LEU A 70 4.36 -7.52 -3.66
N PHE A 71 5.43 -6.74 -3.76
CA PHE A 71 5.55 -5.40 -3.17
C PHE A 71 5.86 -4.39 -4.26
N ARG A 72 5.60 -3.11 -4.01
CA ARG A 72 6.06 -2.06 -4.91
C ARG A 72 7.59 -2.01 -4.93
N ASP A 73 8.19 -1.76 -6.08
CA ASP A 73 9.65 -1.69 -6.21
C ASP A 73 10.26 -0.50 -5.45
N ASP A 74 9.45 0.51 -5.11
CA ASP A 74 9.86 1.64 -4.28
C ASP A 74 9.63 1.44 -2.78
N THR A 75 9.20 0.24 -2.36
CA THR A 75 9.06 -0.13 -0.94
C THR A 75 10.41 -0.04 -0.23
N LYS A 76 10.48 0.75 0.85
CA LYS A 76 11.72 0.93 1.63
C LYS A 76 11.82 0.02 2.84
N CYS A 77 10.67 -0.33 3.43
CA CYS A 77 10.57 -1.26 4.54
C CYS A 77 9.09 -1.65 4.74
N LEU A 78 8.87 -2.71 5.53
CA LEU A 78 7.56 -3.01 6.10
C LEU A 78 7.52 -2.45 7.52
N ALA A 79 6.70 -1.41 7.71
CA ALA A 79 6.50 -0.78 9.02
C ALA A 79 5.49 -1.58 9.87
N LYS A 80 5.83 -1.80 11.15
CA LYS A 80 4.91 -2.43 12.10
C LYS A 80 3.78 -1.44 12.45
N LEU A 81 2.53 -1.88 12.27
CA LEU A 81 1.34 -1.14 12.69
C LEU A 81 0.98 -1.43 14.15
N PRO A 82 0.24 -0.53 14.82
CA PRO A 82 -0.33 -0.82 16.13
C PRO A 82 -1.15 -2.11 16.14
N GLU A 83 -1.16 -2.81 17.27
CA GLU A 83 -2.00 -4.00 17.41
C GLU A 83 -3.49 -3.65 17.25
N SER A 84 -4.26 -4.60 16.72
CA SER A 84 -5.70 -4.42 16.46
C SER A 84 -6.04 -3.31 15.45
N THR A 85 -5.09 -2.86 14.63
CA THR A 85 -5.36 -1.95 13.50
C THR A 85 -6.44 -2.55 12.58
N THR A 86 -7.50 -1.77 12.30
CA THR A 86 -8.55 -2.12 11.34
C THR A 86 -8.30 -1.46 9.99
N TYR A 87 -9.06 -1.86 8.96
CA TYR A 87 -8.94 -1.21 7.66
C TYR A 87 -9.38 0.26 7.73
N GLU A 88 -10.38 0.61 8.53
CA GLU A 88 -10.81 2.01 8.70
C GLU A 88 -9.75 2.86 9.40
N SER A 89 -9.14 2.36 10.48
CA SER A 89 -8.10 3.09 11.20
C SER A 89 -6.83 3.24 10.37
N TYR A 90 -6.51 2.25 9.53
CA TYR A 90 -5.36 2.30 8.62
C TYR A 90 -5.59 3.27 7.45
N LEU A 91 -6.72 3.15 6.75
CA LEU A 91 -7.01 3.96 5.56
C LEU A 91 -7.37 5.41 5.91
N GLY A 92 -7.94 5.64 7.09
CA GLY A 92 -8.42 6.94 7.54
C GLY A 92 -9.78 7.33 6.95
N ALA A 93 -10.50 8.18 7.69
CA ALA A 93 -11.90 8.51 7.39
C ALA A 93 -12.12 9.13 6.00
N ALA A 94 -11.18 9.95 5.52
CA ALA A 94 -11.29 10.59 4.21
C ALA A 94 -11.28 9.57 3.06
N TYR A 95 -10.37 8.59 3.12
CA TYR A 95 -10.26 7.56 2.09
C TYR A 95 -11.44 6.60 2.13
N VAL A 96 -11.85 6.16 3.33
CA VAL A 96 -13.04 5.30 3.52
C VAL A 96 -14.29 5.98 2.93
N ARG A 97 -14.50 7.27 3.20
CA ARG A 97 -15.62 8.03 2.63
C ARG A 97 -15.55 8.11 1.11
N ALA A 98 -14.37 8.37 0.54
CA ALA A 98 -14.20 8.46 -0.90
C ALA A 98 -14.53 7.12 -1.60
N VAL A 99 -14.07 6.00 -1.05
CA VAL A 99 -14.38 4.66 -1.58
C VAL A 99 -15.87 4.32 -1.39
N ALA A 100 -16.47 4.68 -0.26
CA ALA A 100 -17.89 4.48 -0.01
C ALA A 100 -18.78 5.22 -1.04
N ASN A 101 -18.40 6.43 -1.44
CA ASN A 101 -19.11 7.19 -2.47
C ASN A 101 -19.06 6.50 -3.85
N MET A 102 -18.02 5.71 -4.12
CA MET A 102 -17.89 4.92 -5.36
C MET A 102 -18.59 3.56 -5.29
N ARG A 103 -19.15 3.17 -4.15
CA ARG A 103 -19.71 1.82 -3.92
C ARG A 103 -20.86 1.49 -4.87
N GLN A 104 -21.72 2.46 -5.18
CA GLN A 104 -22.85 2.27 -6.12
C GLN A 104 -22.38 1.95 -7.55
N CYS A 105 -21.15 2.31 -7.89
CA CYS A 105 -20.53 2.05 -9.18
C CYS A 105 -19.62 0.81 -9.16
N SER A 106 -19.56 0.07 -8.04
CA SER A 106 -18.65 -1.06 -7.90
C SER A 106 -19.13 -2.27 -8.72
N THR A 107 -18.21 -2.86 -9.46
CA THR A 107 -18.42 -4.11 -10.22
C THR A 107 -17.78 -5.32 -9.53
N SER A 108 -17.32 -5.16 -8.28
CA SER A 108 -16.62 -6.21 -7.54
C SER A 108 -17.59 -7.23 -6.94
N LYS A 109 -17.63 -8.43 -7.53
CA LYS A 109 -18.39 -9.57 -6.99
C LYS A 109 -17.93 -9.97 -5.58
N LEU A 110 -16.64 -9.80 -5.28
CA LEU A 110 -16.12 -10.10 -3.93
C LEU A 110 -16.65 -9.09 -2.90
N LEU A 111 -16.74 -7.81 -3.28
CA LEU A 111 -17.31 -6.80 -2.39
C LEU A 111 -18.78 -7.09 -2.11
N GLU A 112 -19.55 -7.53 -3.11
CA GLU A 112 -20.93 -7.96 -2.94
C GLU A 112 -21.03 -9.15 -1.97
N ALA A 113 -20.27 -10.22 -2.22
CA ALA A 113 -20.28 -11.42 -1.38
C ALA A 113 -19.85 -11.17 0.07
N CYS A 114 -18.91 -10.26 0.31
CA CYS A 114 -18.45 -9.92 1.66
C CYS A 114 -19.37 -8.95 2.42
N ASN A 115 -20.39 -8.39 1.77
CA ASN A 115 -21.34 -7.43 2.37
C ASN A 115 -22.79 -7.93 2.34
N PHE A 116 -23.01 -9.20 1.99
CA PHE A 116 -24.31 -9.86 2.07
C PHE A 116 -24.62 -10.21 3.53
#